data_AF-A0A3D5MLN1-F1
#
_entry.id   AF-A0A3D5MLN1-F1
#
_cell.length_a   1.000
_cell.length_b   1.000
_cell.length_c   1.000
_cell.angle_alpha   90.00
_cell.angle_beta   90.00
_cell.angle_gamma   90.00
#
_symmetry.space_group_name_H-M   'P 1'
#
loop_
_entity.id
_entity.type
_entity.pdbx_description
1 polymer ?
#
loop_
_entity_poly.entity_id
_entity_poly.type
_entity_poly.pdbx_seq_one_letter_code
_entity_poly.pdbx_strand_id
1 'polypeptide(L)'
;MWRSSRHGPPTTHWRIPVRRGAKYILHPLPTTYYSGRRSGDAGCRPGHRERPDGGTHVKYSAVANAVREARLAAGLTQVELADRCGVTRQTIGLIEAGRYNPTVKLALLISRAVGRSIADLFWLAEEAGEAGGRGPGT
;
A
#
# COMPACT_ATOMS: atom_id res chain seq x y z
N MET A 1 -1.24 -34.81 -58.21
CA MET A 1 -0.14 -33.95 -58.70
C MET A 1 -0.36 -32.59 -58.06
N TRP A 2 0.25 -32.24 -56.91
CA TRP A 2 1.57 -31.59 -56.75
C TRP A 2 1.82 -31.54 -55.22
N ARG A 3 2.75 -32.31 -54.63
CA ARG A 3 4.23 -32.22 -54.51
C ARG A 3 4.72 -31.41 -53.29
N SER A 4 5.43 -32.14 -52.41
CA SER A 4 6.58 -31.78 -51.53
C SER A 4 6.42 -30.70 -50.46
N SER A 5 6.49 -31.03 -49.17
CA SER A 5 7.70 -31.36 -48.37
C SER A 5 8.66 -30.17 -48.18
N ARG A 6 8.79 -29.66 -46.94
CA ARG A 6 10.00 -29.81 -46.09
C ARG A 6 10.03 -28.90 -44.83
N HIS A 7 10.30 -29.55 -43.69
CA HIS A 7 11.10 -29.15 -42.51
C HIS A 7 10.63 -28.11 -41.46
N GLY A 8 10.21 -28.64 -40.29
CA GLY A 8 10.62 -28.37 -38.88
C GLY A 8 10.50 -26.96 -38.26
N PRO A 9 10.72 -26.77 -36.93
CA PRO A 9 10.62 -27.66 -35.77
C PRO A 9 9.47 -27.25 -34.80
N PRO A 10 9.14 -28.04 -33.76
CA PRO A 10 8.13 -27.67 -32.77
C PRO A 10 8.76 -26.83 -31.65
N THR A 11 8.41 -25.56 -31.53
CA THR A 11 8.67 -24.79 -30.31
C THR A 11 7.50 -23.89 -29.96
N THR A 12 7.07 -24.04 -28.72
CA THR A 12 5.97 -23.42 -28.02
C THR A 12 5.89 -21.91 -28.24
N HIS A 13 4.79 -21.42 -28.82
CA HIS A 13 4.42 -20.02 -28.82
C HIS A 13 2.97 -19.88 -28.31
N TRP A 14 2.79 -19.55 -27.04
CA TRP A 14 1.50 -19.08 -26.55
C TRP A 14 1.25 -17.67 -27.13
N ARG A 15 0.43 -17.59 -28.19
CA ARG A 15 -0.13 -16.33 -28.69
C ARG A 15 -1.41 -16.02 -27.93
N ILE A 16 -1.37 -15.04 -27.04
CA ILE A 16 -2.58 -14.42 -26.49
C ILE A 16 -3.22 -13.59 -27.63
N PRO A 17 -4.44 -13.88 -28.09
CA PRO A 17 -5.09 -13.01 -29.05
C PRO A 17 -5.60 -11.76 -28.34
N VAL A 18 -4.88 -10.64 -28.48
CA VAL A 18 -5.48 -9.31 -28.28
C VAL A 18 -6.50 -9.09 -29.39
N ARG A 19 -7.77 -9.36 -29.09
CA ARG A 19 -8.87 -8.97 -29.98
C ARG A 19 -8.88 -7.45 -30.09
N ARG A 20 -8.49 -6.95 -31.26
CA ARG A 20 -8.87 -5.60 -31.71
C ARG A 20 -10.39 -5.51 -31.64
N GLY A 21 -10.91 -4.53 -30.90
CA GLY A 21 -12.34 -4.21 -30.92
C GLY A 21 -13.12 -4.36 -29.60
N ALA A 22 -12.47 -4.34 -28.43
CA ALA A 22 -13.20 -4.01 -27.21
C ALA A 22 -13.58 -2.52 -27.26
N LYS A 23 -14.73 -2.23 -27.90
CA LYS A 23 -15.41 -0.94 -27.76
C LYS A 23 -15.80 -0.84 -26.29
N TYR A 24 -15.13 0.01 -25.53
CA TYR A 24 -15.69 0.53 -24.30
C TYR A 24 -16.98 1.24 -24.72
N ILE A 25 -18.12 0.61 -24.48
CA ILE A 25 -19.42 1.27 -24.58
C ILE A 25 -19.42 2.26 -23.43
N LEU A 26 -19.05 3.50 -23.74
CA LEU A 26 -19.35 4.65 -22.90
C LEU A 26 -20.87 4.70 -22.82
N HIS A 27 -21.45 4.12 -21.78
CA HIS A 27 -22.86 4.34 -21.49
C HIS A 27 -23.01 5.83 -21.15
N PRO A 28 -23.76 6.62 -21.93
CA PRO A 28 -24.11 7.97 -21.49
C PRO A 28 -24.95 7.83 -20.22
N LEU A 29 -24.50 8.47 -19.14
CA LEU A 29 -25.31 8.59 -17.94
C LEU A 29 -26.66 9.25 -18.32
N PRO A 30 -27.79 8.77 -17.78
CA PRO A 30 -29.10 9.32 -18.10
C PRO A 30 -29.16 10.81 -17.73
N THR A 31 -29.47 11.65 -18.72
CA THR A 31 -29.51 13.13 -18.62
C THR A 31 -30.75 13.66 -17.89
N THR A 32 -31.53 12.80 -17.23
CA THR A 32 -32.81 13.15 -16.61
C THR A 32 -32.81 13.09 -15.07
N TYR A 33 -31.65 13.14 -14.40
CA TYR A 33 -31.60 13.30 -12.94
C TYR A 33 -31.48 14.78 -12.47
N TYR A 34 -31.88 15.73 -13.30
CA TYR A 34 -31.99 17.13 -12.86
C TYR A 34 -33.24 17.79 -13.46
N SER A 35 -34.41 17.39 -12.98
CA SER A 35 -35.63 18.19 -13.10
C SER A 35 -35.70 19.17 -11.92
N GLY A 36 -35.65 20.46 -12.24
CA GLY A 36 -35.39 21.53 -11.28
C GLY A 36 -36.51 21.88 -10.29
N ARG A 37 -36.13 22.78 -9.37
CA ARG A 37 -37.04 23.68 -8.67
C ARG A 37 -36.51 25.11 -8.86
N ARG A 38 -37.33 25.97 -9.47
CA ARG A 38 -37.07 27.42 -9.61
C ARG A 38 -37.52 28.16 -8.35
N SER A 39 -36.63 29.03 -7.88
CA SER A 39 -36.82 30.38 -7.31
C SER A 39 -37.87 30.63 -6.22
N GLY A 40 -37.38 31.17 -5.08
CA GLY A 40 -38.15 32.04 -4.17
C GLY A 40 -38.00 31.71 -2.70
N ASP A 41 -37.21 32.53 -1.99
CA ASP A 41 -37.35 32.88 -0.58
C ASP A 41 -37.48 31.78 0.49
N ALA A 42 -36.36 31.43 1.11
CA ALA A 42 -36.23 31.33 2.57
C ALA A 42 -34.74 31.12 2.90
N GLY A 43 -34.17 32.03 3.68
CA GLY A 43 -32.81 31.91 4.18
C GLY A 43 -32.61 30.63 4.99
N CYS A 44 -32.05 29.61 4.37
CA CYS A 44 -31.30 28.58 5.09
C CYS A 44 -29.84 28.99 5.04
N ARG A 45 -29.38 29.77 6.03
CA ARG A 45 -27.98 29.71 6.41
C ARG A 45 -27.70 28.24 6.71
N PRO A 46 -26.77 27.55 6.02
CA PRO A 46 -26.26 26.31 6.56
C PRO A 46 -25.53 26.75 7.82
N GLY A 47 -26.13 26.54 8.98
CA GLY A 47 -25.39 26.58 10.23
C GLY A 47 -24.16 25.72 10.00
N HIS A 48 -22.98 26.27 10.29
CA HIS A 48 -21.82 25.45 10.58
C HIS A 48 -22.24 24.55 11.73
N ARG A 49 -22.81 23.39 11.40
CA ARG A 49 -23.01 22.31 12.35
C ARG A 49 -21.61 21.78 12.53
N GLU A 50 -20.89 22.38 13.47
CA GLU A 50 -19.69 21.79 14.04
C GLU A 50 -20.06 20.34 14.35
N ARG A 51 -19.48 19.41 13.58
CA ARG A 51 -19.67 18.00 13.85
C ARG A 51 -18.84 17.72 15.11
N PRO A 52 -19.44 17.22 16.20
CA PRO A 52 -18.72 16.97 17.45
C PRO A 52 -18.01 15.61 17.46
N ASP A 53 -17.76 14.98 16.31
CA ASP A 53 -16.88 13.83 16.22
C ASP A 53 -15.44 14.31 16.18
N GLY A 54 -14.95 14.72 17.36
CA GLY A 54 -13.52 14.67 17.67
C GLY A 54 -13.02 13.29 17.32
N GLY A 55 -12.53 13.14 16.08
CA GLY A 55 -12.00 11.90 15.56
C GLY A 55 -11.00 11.40 16.57
N THR A 56 -11.26 10.21 17.11
CA THR A 56 -10.43 9.60 18.13
C THR A 56 -9.00 9.58 17.59
N HIS A 57 -8.15 10.47 18.09
CA HIS A 57 -6.72 10.41 17.84
C HIS A 57 -6.26 9.17 18.58
N VAL A 58 -6.36 8.03 17.91
CA VAL A 58 -5.77 6.80 18.40
C VAL A 58 -4.27 7.12 18.50
N LYS A 59 -3.76 7.14 19.73
CA LYS A 59 -2.34 7.33 20.04
C LYS A 59 -1.60 6.08 19.56
N TYR A 60 -1.43 5.96 18.26
CA TYR A 60 -0.67 4.87 17.68
C TYR A 60 0.80 5.11 18.01
N SER A 61 1.37 4.14 18.71
CA SER A 61 2.78 4.01 18.99
C SER A 61 3.62 3.97 17.70
N ALA A 62 4.87 4.43 17.78
CA ALA A 62 5.79 4.35 16.65
C ALA A 62 6.03 2.88 16.26
N VAL A 63 6.14 2.59 14.95
CA VAL A 63 6.40 1.23 14.46
C VAL A 63 7.90 0.96 14.54
N ALA A 64 8.30 0.04 15.41
CA ALA A 64 9.65 -0.50 15.46
C ALA A 64 9.83 -1.65 14.48
N ASN A 65 11.07 -1.91 14.07
CA ASN A 65 11.37 -2.96 13.10
C ASN A 65 12.74 -3.62 13.29
N ALA A 66 12.87 -4.87 12.84
CA ALA A 66 14.10 -5.67 12.80
C ALA A 66 14.59 -5.96 11.37
N VAL A 67 14.20 -5.13 10.39
CA VAL A 67 14.47 -5.41 8.96
C VAL A 67 15.96 -5.50 8.67
N ARG A 68 16.78 -4.65 9.30
CA ARG A 68 18.24 -4.66 9.12
C ARG A 68 18.85 -5.99 9.55
N GLU A 69 18.48 -6.51 10.71
CA GLU A 69 19.00 -7.77 11.25
C GLU A 69 18.55 -8.95 10.40
N ALA A 70 17.27 -9.00 10.02
CA ALA A 70 16.74 -10.04 9.17
C ALA A 70 17.39 -10.03 7.77
N ARG A 71 17.68 -8.85 7.22
CA ARG A 71 18.39 -8.71 5.95
C ARG A 71 19.81 -9.27 6.03
N LEU A 72 20.54 -8.95 7.10
CA LEU A 72 21.90 -9.47 7.31
C LEU A 72 21.91 -10.98 7.52
N ALA A 73 20.96 -11.52 8.28
CA ALA A 73 20.80 -12.96 8.48
C ALA A 73 20.47 -13.70 7.16
N ALA A 74 19.75 -13.05 6.24
CA ALA A 74 19.48 -13.56 4.90
C ALA A 74 20.65 -13.37 3.90
N GLY A 75 21.76 -12.75 4.32
CA GLY A 75 22.93 -12.50 3.48
C GLY A 75 22.69 -11.48 2.36
N LEU A 76 21.70 -10.58 2.52
CA LEU A 76 21.29 -9.63 1.49
C LEU A 76 21.89 -8.24 1.71
N THR A 77 22.27 -7.57 0.63
CA THR A 77 22.55 -6.14 0.63
C THR A 77 21.25 -5.32 0.58
N GLN A 78 21.32 -4.03 0.92
CA GLN A 78 20.15 -3.13 0.82
C GLN A 78 19.65 -3.01 -0.62
N VAL A 79 20.54 -3.09 -1.61
CA VAL A 79 20.19 -3.01 -3.03
C VAL A 79 19.45 -4.28 -3.44
N GLU A 80 19.96 -5.46 -3.10
CA GLU A 80 19.29 -6.72 -3.43
C GLU A 80 17.91 -6.86 -2.77
N LEU A 81 17.76 -6.40 -1.52
CA LEU A 81 16.46 -6.38 -0.87
C LEU A 81 15.50 -5.40 -1.57
N ALA A 82 15.99 -4.23 -1.96
CA ALA A 82 15.23 -3.24 -2.69
C ALA A 82 14.75 -3.78 -4.05
N ASP A 83 15.63 -4.45 -4.80
CA ASP A 83 15.33 -5.06 -6.09
C ASP A 83 14.27 -6.17 -5.95
N ARG A 84 14.40 -7.03 -4.93
CA ARG A 84 13.41 -8.08 -4.63
C ARG A 84 12.04 -7.52 -4.25
N CYS A 85 12.00 -6.35 -3.60
CA CYS A 85 10.77 -5.70 -3.17
C CYS A 85 10.20 -4.71 -4.20
N GLY A 86 10.93 -4.43 -5.29
CA GLY A 86 10.55 -3.44 -6.31
C GLY A 86 10.53 -2.00 -5.78
N VAL A 87 11.43 -1.66 -4.85
CA VAL A 87 11.57 -0.32 -4.28
C VAL A 87 12.99 0.20 -4.48
N THR A 88 13.23 1.47 -4.12
CA THR A 88 14.59 2.01 -4.17
C THR A 88 15.39 1.60 -2.93
N ARG A 89 16.72 1.55 -3.06
CA ARG A 89 17.63 1.37 -1.92
C ARG A 89 17.36 2.39 -0.80
N GLN A 90 17.03 3.63 -1.16
CA GLN A 90 16.71 4.69 -0.20
C GLN A 90 15.48 4.34 0.65
N THR A 91 14.43 3.78 0.03
CA THR A 91 13.23 3.31 0.74
C THR A 91 13.58 2.25 1.78
N ILE A 92 14.41 1.26 1.43
CA ILE A 92 14.89 0.26 2.40
C ILE A 92 15.68 0.92 3.53
N GLY A 93 16.56 1.88 3.22
CA GLY A 93 17.31 2.62 4.23
C GLY A 93 16.42 3.39 5.21
N LEU A 94 15.32 4.00 4.73
CA LEU A 94 14.36 4.71 5.59
C LEU A 94 13.57 3.75 6.48
N ILE A 95 13.22 2.56 5.96
CA ILE A 95 12.56 1.51 6.73
C ILE A 95 13.47 1.01 7.84
N GLU A 96 14.73 0.67 7.51
CA GLU A 96 15.72 0.22 8.51
C GLU A 96 16.00 1.27 9.58
N ALA A 97 15.87 2.56 9.25
CA ALA A 97 16.01 3.66 10.21
C ALA A 97 14.73 3.95 11.01
N GLY A 98 13.61 3.24 10.74
CA GLY A 98 12.32 3.49 11.39
C GLY A 98 11.67 4.83 11.03
N ARG A 99 12.19 5.52 10.00
CA ARG A 99 11.71 6.85 9.57
C ARG A 99 10.57 6.78 8.55
N TYR A 100 10.21 5.59 8.11
CA TYR A 100 9.16 5.36 7.13
C TYR A 100 8.26 4.23 7.62
N ASN A 101 6.95 4.49 7.61
CA ASN A 101 5.95 3.47 7.86
C ASN A 101 5.62 2.76 6.53
N PRO A 102 6.09 1.52 6.32
CA PRO A 102 5.84 0.82 5.08
C PRO A 102 4.36 0.47 4.95
N THR A 103 3.87 0.48 3.71
CA THR A 103 2.55 -0.12 3.42
C THR A 103 2.56 -1.60 3.81
N VAL A 104 1.40 -2.16 4.17
CA VAL A 104 1.24 -3.59 4.46
C VAL A 104 1.80 -4.45 3.33
N LYS A 105 1.59 -4.04 2.07
CA LYS A 105 2.15 -4.71 0.88
C LYS A 105 3.67 -4.79 0.93
N LEU A 106 4.35 -3.69 1.26
CA LEU A 106 5.80 -3.64 1.32
C LEU A 106 6.34 -4.48 2.48
N ALA A 107 5.69 -4.44 3.65
CA ALA A 107 6.06 -5.28 4.78
C ALA A 107 5.95 -6.79 4.46
N LEU A 108 4.90 -7.20 3.74
CA LEU A 108 4.75 -8.58 3.27
C LEU A 108 5.82 -8.99 2.24
N LEU A 109 6.19 -8.09 1.32
CA LEU A 109 7.26 -8.35 0.36
C LEU A 109 8.61 -8.53 1.06
N ILE A 110 8.92 -7.66 2.03
CA ILE A 110 10.14 -7.76 2.83
C ILE A 110 10.17 -9.08 3.60
N SER A 111 9.08 -9.44 4.28
CA SER A 111 8.91 -10.71 4.99
C SER A 111 9.22 -11.92 4.10
N ARG A 112 8.67 -11.95 2.88
CA ARG A 112 8.93 -13.01 1.90
C ARG A 112 10.39 -13.00 1.39
N ALA A 113 10.99 -11.83 1.23
CA ALA A 113 12.36 -11.70 0.71
C ALA A 113 13.43 -12.16 1.71
N VAL A 114 13.22 -11.92 3.02
CA VAL A 114 14.13 -12.33 4.10
C VAL A 114 13.78 -13.67 4.73
N GLY A 115 12.57 -14.20 4.47
CA GLY A 115 12.12 -15.50 4.98
C GLY A 115 11.71 -15.49 6.45
N ARG A 116 11.26 -14.36 7.00
CA ARG A 116 10.74 -14.23 8.37
C ARG A 116 9.29 -13.77 8.39
N SER A 117 8.57 -14.06 9.47
CA SER A 117 7.18 -13.61 9.60
C SER A 117 7.12 -12.08 9.75
N ILE A 118 5.98 -11.49 9.36
CA ILE A 118 5.77 -10.04 9.51
C ILE A 118 5.78 -9.62 10.98
N ALA A 119 5.33 -10.49 11.88
CA ALA A 119 5.29 -10.26 13.32
C ALA A 119 6.70 -10.20 13.94
N ASP A 120 7.65 -10.95 13.40
CA ASP A 120 9.06 -10.90 13.83
C ASP A 120 9.77 -9.64 13.32
N LEU A 121 9.25 -9.03 12.25
CA LEU A 121 9.89 -7.91 11.57
C LEU A 121 9.39 -6.55 12.00
N PHE A 122 8.11 -6.43 12.38
CA PHE A 122 7.47 -5.16 12.69
C PHE A 122 6.58 -5.30 13.93
N TRP A 123 6.75 -4.38 14.88
CA TRP A 123 5.93 -4.30 16.10
C TRP A 123 5.70 -2.84 16.50
N LEU A 124 4.68 -2.62 17.31
CA LEU A 124 4.39 -1.30 17.89
C LEU A 124 5.31 -1.09 19.10
N ALA A 125 6.04 0.03 19.12
CA ALA A 125 6.87 0.41 20.26
C ALA A 125 5.98 1.01 21.33
N GLU A 126 5.90 0.38 22.51
CA GLU A 126 5.24 0.98 23.67
C GLU A 126 5.82 2.39 23.88
N GLU A 127 4.96 3.41 23.96
CA GLU A 127 5.43 4.72 24.42
C GLU A 127 6.01 4.46 25.81
N ALA A 128 7.30 4.75 26.00
CA ALA A 128 7.89 4.79 27.33
C ALA A 128 7.18 5.91 28.07
N GLY A 129 6.03 5.58 28.66
CA GLY A 129 5.24 6.49 29.46
C GLY A 129 6.16 7.04 30.51
N GLU A 130 6.26 8.37 30.55
CA GLU A 130 6.87 9.11 31.63
C GLU A 130 6.54 8.39 32.94
N ALA A 131 7.56 7.90 33.63
CA ALA A 131 7.45 7.52 35.02
C ALA A 131 7.00 8.77 35.77
N GLY A 132 5.68 8.91 35.91
CA GLY A 132 5.05 10.03 36.58
C GLY A 132 5.67 10.22 37.94
N GLY A 133 6.14 11.44 38.19
CA GLY A 133 6.58 11.86 39.50
C GLY A 133 5.53 11.55 40.56
N ARG A 134 5.91 10.70 41.52
CA ARG A 134 5.45 10.82 42.90
C ARG A 134 6.70 10.67 43.74
N GLY A 135 7.32 11.80 44.10
CA GLY A 135 8.34 11.80 45.14
C GLY A 135 7.74 11.17 46.41
N PRO A 136 8.52 10.45 47.22
CA PRO A 136 8.08 10.09 48.56
C PRO A 136 7.88 11.40 49.33
N GLY A 137 6.62 11.81 49.47
CA GLY A 137 6.24 12.82 50.43
C GLY A 137 6.46 12.21 51.82
N THR A 138 7.51 12.65 52.48
CA THR A 138 7.74 12.50 53.92
C THR A 138 7.78 13.88 54.54
#